data_AF-A0A139R8R2-F1
#
_entry.id   AF-A0A139R8R2-F1
#
_cell.length_a   1.000
_cell.length_b   1.000
_cell.length_c   1.000
_cell.angle_alpha   90.00
_cell.angle_beta   90.00
_cell.angle_gamma   90.00
#
_symmetry.space_group_name_H-M   'P 1'
#
loop_
_entity.id
_entity.type
_entity.pdbx_description
1 polymer ?
#
loop_
_entity_poly.entity_id
_entity_poly.type
_entity_poly.pdbx_seq_one_letter_code
_entity_poly.pdbx_strand_id
1 'polypeptide(L)'
;MLKEMNLTHHLPIYAVSGNHDGATRLGAGHEWREQTGLFLNTTLAGAFKPVETPEAQIYLLPFIEPTTARVYYQIPEDELAAYQSIEQVMNRIVQDMVATFDPHKQHILVTHYYVTGAGNEDYEFTSETNSRVGGLKGITADQFSAFDYVALGHLHLRQASPTKTIQYAGSPVKFNTKEAQTEKGVFIVDITPDAVHTTWHPITPTKDLIVLSAPFETLISPEFYQQYARNHANFFSIRIQGVAHTTNARATLVDIYGDVVEVQYDLPALTMVDQVIPEVVADDVSDDDLIATFYQEVTQESLTAAQERVIADTLVQLRQQEEG
;
A
#
# COMPACT_ATOMS: atom_id res chain seq x y z
N MET A 1 20.36 8.85 4.94
CA MET A 1 19.80 7.95 5.97
C MET A 1 20.51 6.59 6.03
N LEU A 2 20.14 5.54 5.30
CA LEU A 2 20.73 4.19 5.51
C LEU A 2 22.27 4.15 5.39
N LYS A 3 22.82 4.81 4.36
CA LYS A 3 24.28 4.97 4.19
C LYS A 3 24.95 5.62 5.41
N GLU A 4 24.30 6.65 5.96
CA GLU A 4 24.82 7.42 7.09
C GLU A 4 24.76 6.60 8.38
N MET A 5 23.62 5.94 8.64
CA MET A 5 23.46 5.02 9.77
C MET A 5 24.55 3.94 9.77
N ASN A 6 24.80 3.31 8.62
CA ASN A 6 25.75 2.20 8.54
C ASN A 6 27.21 2.65 8.41
N LEU A 7 27.54 3.54 7.46
CA LEU A 7 28.94 3.89 7.18
C LEU A 7 29.50 4.98 8.09
N THR A 8 28.65 5.83 8.67
CA THR A 8 29.08 6.95 9.53
C THR A 8 28.85 6.66 11.00
N HIS A 9 27.68 6.11 11.35
CA HIS A 9 27.35 5.77 12.74
C HIS A 9 27.64 4.31 13.11
N HIS A 10 28.09 3.50 12.15
CA HIS A 10 28.45 2.09 12.37
C HIS A 10 27.30 1.25 12.95
N LEU A 11 26.06 1.64 12.67
CA LEU A 11 24.89 0.87 13.08
C LEU A 11 24.65 -0.25 12.08
N PRO A 12 24.46 -1.51 12.54
CA PRO A 12 24.12 -2.60 11.66
C PRO A 12 22.73 -2.38 11.06
N ILE A 13 22.55 -2.85 9.82
CA ILE A 13 21.28 -2.82 9.12
C ILE A 13 20.90 -4.25 8.78
N TYR A 14 19.70 -4.64 9.20
CA TYR A 14 19.08 -5.93 8.91
C TYR A 14 17.93 -5.70 7.94
N ALA A 15 18.00 -6.30 6.76
CA ALA A 15 17.06 -6.03 5.69
C ALA A 15 16.72 -7.29 4.89
N VAL A 16 15.53 -7.28 4.31
CA VAL A 16 15.03 -8.31 3.41
C VAL A 16 14.42 -7.67 2.17
N SER A 17 14.41 -8.38 1.04
CA SER A 17 13.66 -7.96 -0.14
C SER A 17 12.15 -8.18 0.06
N GLY A 18 11.35 -7.17 -0.28
CA GLY A 18 9.89 -7.27 -0.38
C GLY A 18 9.41 -7.76 -1.74
N ASN A 19 8.09 -7.79 -1.94
CA ASN A 19 7.46 -8.27 -3.18
C ASN A 19 7.65 -7.33 -4.40
N HIS A 20 8.04 -6.08 -4.17
CA HIS A 20 8.35 -5.10 -5.22
C HIS A 20 9.85 -4.98 -5.55
N ASP A 21 10.70 -5.69 -4.81
CA ASP A 21 12.15 -5.60 -4.97
C ASP A 21 12.68 -6.62 -5.97
N GLY A 22 13.63 -6.20 -6.80
CA GLY A 22 14.38 -7.11 -7.65
C GLY A 22 15.40 -7.93 -6.84
N ALA A 23 14.96 -9.02 -6.21
CA ALA A 23 15.75 -9.85 -5.29
C ALA A 23 17.15 -10.20 -5.83
N THR A 24 17.28 -10.64 -7.08
CA THR A 24 18.57 -10.97 -7.72
C THR A 24 19.52 -9.77 -7.79
N ARG A 25 18.99 -8.60 -8.16
CA ARG A 25 19.79 -7.37 -8.28
C ARG A 25 20.19 -6.85 -6.91
N LEU A 26 19.28 -6.93 -5.94
CA LEU A 26 19.52 -6.46 -4.58
C LEU A 26 20.53 -7.35 -3.84
N GLY A 27 20.47 -8.67 -4.05
CA GLY A 27 21.37 -9.66 -3.43
C GLY A 27 22.79 -9.68 -3.99
N ALA A 28 23.07 -9.02 -5.12
CA ALA A 28 24.40 -9.01 -5.74
C ALA A 28 25.45 -8.37 -4.80
N GLY A 29 26.53 -9.09 -4.47
CA GLY A 29 27.60 -8.59 -3.60
C GLY A 29 27.28 -8.60 -2.09
N HIS A 30 26.39 -9.49 -1.64
CA HIS A 30 26.01 -9.60 -0.21
C HIS A 30 27.21 -9.89 0.71
N GLU A 31 28.11 -10.80 0.34
CA GLU A 31 29.30 -11.17 1.15
C GLU A 31 30.20 -9.97 1.47
N TRP A 32 30.30 -8.99 0.58
CA TRP A 32 31.08 -7.76 0.82
C TRP A 32 30.37 -6.78 1.74
N ARG A 33 29.03 -6.77 1.77
CA ARG A 33 28.24 -5.82 2.58
C ARG A 33 28.13 -6.24 4.04
N GLU A 34 28.18 -7.53 4.32
CA GLU A 34 28.19 -8.02 5.70
C GLU A 34 29.42 -7.53 6.46
N GLN A 35 30.56 -7.32 5.76
CA GLN A 35 31.76 -6.73 6.37
C GLN A 35 31.55 -5.29 6.86
N THR A 36 30.54 -4.57 6.35
CA THR A 36 30.16 -3.24 6.84
C THR A 36 28.98 -3.27 7.80
N GLY A 37 28.50 -4.45 8.21
CA GLY A 37 27.31 -4.59 9.05
C GLY A 37 25.99 -4.37 8.31
N LEU A 38 25.99 -4.46 6.98
CA LEU A 38 24.77 -4.44 6.17
C LEU A 38 24.37 -5.87 5.80
N PHE A 39 23.48 -6.44 6.60
CA PHE A 39 22.92 -7.79 6.45
C PHE A 39 21.63 -7.71 5.63
N LEU A 40 21.73 -8.08 4.36
CA LEU A 40 20.61 -8.05 3.43
C LEU A 40 20.42 -9.43 2.81
N ASN A 41 19.34 -10.12 3.20
CA ASN A 41 19.01 -11.40 2.62
C ASN A 41 17.90 -11.28 1.56
N THR A 42 18.10 -11.97 0.44
CA THR A 42 17.17 -12.00 -0.70
C THR A 42 16.89 -13.42 -1.18
N THR A 43 17.31 -14.45 -0.42
CA THR A 43 17.14 -15.86 -0.79
C THR A 43 16.53 -16.67 0.35
N LEU A 44 15.78 -17.72 0.02
CA LEU A 44 15.29 -18.67 1.03
C LEU A 44 16.43 -19.39 1.74
N ALA A 45 17.48 -19.79 1.02
CA ALA A 45 18.63 -20.49 1.59
C ALA A 45 19.34 -19.67 2.69
N GLY A 46 19.46 -18.35 2.50
CA GLY A 46 20.05 -17.45 3.50
C GLY A 46 19.16 -17.26 4.73
N ALA A 47 17.85 -17.50 4.62
CA ALA A 47 16.91 -17.26 5.72
C ALA A 47 17.12 -18.22 6.89
N PHE A 48 17.72 -19.40 6.67
CA PHE A 48 18.05 -20.37 7.71
C PHE A 48 19.37 -20.10 8.42
N LYS A 49 20.07 -19.01 8.06
CA LYS A 49 21.32 -18.58 8.70
C LYS A 49 21.05 -17.27 9.44
N PRO A 50 20.76 -17.30 10.75
CA PRO A 50 20.51 -16.08 11.49
C PRO A 50 21.79 -15.23 11.59
N VAL A 51 21.60 -13.92 11.71
CA VAL A 51 22.68 -13.04 12.16
C VAL A 51 22.76 -13.13 13.67
N GLU A 52 23.93 -13.54 14.16
CA GLU A 52 24.19 -13.75 15.58
C GLU A 52 24.59 -12.44 16.27
N THR A 53 23.89 -12.13 17.35
CA THR A 53 24.25 -11.07 18.31
C THR A 53 24.45 -11.68 19.70
N PRO A 54 24.99 -10.96 20.70
CA PRO A 54 25.13 -11.51 22.04
C PRO A 54 23.78 -11.95 22.65
N GLU A 55 22.71 -11.18 22.41
CA GLU A 55 21.39 -11.40 23.01
C GLU A 55 20.40 -12.16 22.11
N ALA A 56 20.60 -12.16 20.79
CA ALA A 56 19.58 -12.63 19.84
C ALA A 56 20.12 -13.31 18.58
N GLN A 57 19.29 -14.16 17.99
CA GLN A 57 19.37 -14.65 16.61
C GLN A 57 18.37 -13.89 15.74
N ILE A 58 18.87 -13.19 14.72
CA ILE A 58 18.04 -12.39 13.81
C ILE A 58 17.91 -13.12 12.48
N TYR A 59 16.72 -13.67 12.22
CA TYR A 59 16.35 -14.36 11.00
C TYR A 59 15.84 -13.36 9.96
N LEU A 60 16.38 -13.45 8.74
CA LEU A 60 16.03 -12.56 7.63
C LEU A 60 15.30 -13.37 6.55
N LEU A 61 13.97 -13.37 6.57
CA LEU A 61 13.16 -14.09 5.59
C LEU A 61 12.60 -13.12 4.53
N PRO A 62 13.17 -13.09 3.32
CA PRO A 62 12.63 -12.27 2.24
C PRO A 62 11.27 -12.76 1.76
N PHE A 63 10.55 -11.86 1.09
CA PHE A 63 9.39 -12.26 0.31
C PHE A 63 9.82 -13.25 -0.77
N ILE A 64 9.19 -14.42 -0.75
CA ILE A 64 9.30 -15.46 -1.77
C ILE A 64 7.92 -15.95 -2.18
N GLU A 65 7.84 -16.47 -3.41
CA GLU A 65 6.66 -17.18 -3.88
C GLU A 65 6.68 -18.66 -3.46
N PRO A 66 5.51 -19.34 -3.39
CA PRO A 66 5.45 -20.77 -3.12
C PRO A 66 6.25 -21.62 -4.11
N THR A 67 6.36 -21.19 -5.37
CA THR A 67 7.22 -21.79 -6.40
C THR A 67 8.68 -21.86 -5.97
N THR A 68 9.22 -20.77 -5.41
CA THR A 68 10.61 -20.71 -4.91
C THR A 68 10.84 -21.72 -3.80
N ALA A 69 9.91 -21.83 -2.84
CA ALA A 69 10.00 -22.82 -1.77
C ALA A 69 9.94 -24.26 -2.32
N ARG A 70 9.04 -24.54 -3.26
CA ARG A 70 8.92 -25.87 -3.89
C ARG A 70 10.20 -26.30 -4.59
N VAL A 71 10.84 -25.39 -5.34
CA VAL A 71 12.12 -25.65 -6.01
C VAL A 71 13.22 -25.88 -4.97
N TYR A 72 13.31 -25.05 -3.94
CA TYR A 72 14.32 -25.17 -2.89
C TYR A 72 14.25 -26.52 -2.16
N TYR A 73 13.05 -26.93 -1.76
CA TYR A 73 12.82 -28.21 -1.07
C TYR A 73 12.75 -29.43 -2.01
N GLN A 74 12.84 -29.22 -3.32
CA GLN A 74 12.72 -30.27 -4.34
C GLN A 74 11.44 -31.09 -4.16
N ILE A 75 10.30 -30.40 -3.94
CA ILE A 75 9.01 -31.04 -3.68
C ILE A 75 8.59 -31.87 -4.91
N PRO A 76 8.32 -33.19 -4.75
CA PRO A 76 7.91 -34.04 -5.85
C PRO A 76 6.48 -33.73 -6.31
N GLU A 77 6.13 -34.14 -7.53
CA GLU A 77 4.84 -33.80 -8.17
C GLU A 77 3.62 -34.26 -7.36
N ASP A 78 3.71 -35.41 -6.71
CA ASP A 78 2.66 -36.01 -5.89
C ASP A 78 2.42 -35.27 -4.55
N GLU A 79 3.37 -34.47 -4.09
CA GLU A 79 3.27 -33.66 -2.87
C GLU A 79 2.90 -32.19 -3.15
N LEU A 80 2.85 -31.75 -4.42
CA LEU A 80 2.63 -30.35 -4.79
C LEU A 80 1.35 -29.74 -4.20
N ALA A 81 0.31 -30.55 -3.99
CA ALA A 81 -0.96 -30.11 -3.41
C ALA A 81 -0.80 -29.49 -2.01
N ALA A 82 0.20 -29.95 -1.24
CA ALA A 82 0.51 -29.43 0.09
C ALA A 82 1.40 -28.18 0.08
N TYR A 83 1.83 -27.68 -1.08
CA TYR A 83 2.77 -26.55 -1.22
C TYR A 83 2.30 -25.52 -2.26
N GLN A 84 0.99 -25.38 -2.46
CA GLN A 84 0.42 -24.50 -3.48
C GLN A 84 0.38 -23.03 -3.01
N SER A 85 0.18 -22.81 -1.72
CA SER A 85 0.03 -21.47 -1.12
C SER A 85 1.21 -21.10 -0.23
N ILE A 86 1.37 -19.79 0.01
CA ILE A 86 2.44 -19.30 0.88
C ILE A 86 2.24 -19.78 2.33
N GLU A 87 0.99 -19.81 2.80
CA GLU A 87 0.63 -20.28 4.14
C GLU A 87 1.08 -21.73 4.38
N GLN A 88 0.93 -22.60 3.38
CA GLN A 88 1.33 -23.99 3.49
C GLN A 88 2.84 -24.17 3.54
N VAL A 89 3.59 -23.49 2.66
CA VAL A 89 5.05 -23.64 2.62
C VAL A 89 5.71 -22.96 3.82
N MET A 90 5.09 -21.91 4.37
CA MET A 90 5.64 -21.15 5.50
C MET A 90 5.77 -21.99 6.76
N ASN A 91 4.83 -22.91 7.03
CA ASN A 91 4.94 -23.83 8.17
C ASN A 91 6.26 -24.61 8.16
N ARG A 92 6.67 -25.15 7.01
CA ARG A 92 7.93 -25.88 6.88
C ARG A 92 9.14 -24.96 7.04
N ILE A 93 9.09 -23.77 6.44
CA ILE A 93 10.16 -22.77 6.55
C ILE A 93 10.39 -22.38 8.01
N VAL A 94 9.33 -22.08 8.75
CA VAL A 94 9.44 -21.70 10.17
C VAL A 94 9.93 -22.89 11.01
N GLN A 95 9.45 -24.10 10.77
CA GLN A 95 9.95 -25.29 11.47
C GLN A 95 11.46 -25.49 11.30
N ASP A 96 11.95 -25.33 10.07
CA ASP A 96 13.39 -25.46 9.76
C ASP A 96 14.20 -24.33 10.42
N MET A 97 13.66 -23.11 10.53
CA MET A 97 14.28 -22.02 11.30
C MET A 97 14.34 -22.33 12.79
N VAL A 98 13.21 -22.75 13.38
CA VAL A 98 13.10 -23.09 14.81
C VAL A 98 14.07 -24.21 15.20
N ALA A 99 14.34 -25.15 14.30
CA ALA A 99 15.33 -26.21 14.54
C ALA A 99 16.77 -25.68 14.72
N THR A 100 17.05 -24.44 14.31
CA THR A 100 18.36 -23.78 14.46
C THR A 100 18.44 -22.82 15.65
N PHE A 101 17.38 -22.73 16.44
CA PHE A 101 17.32 -21.82 17.58
C PHE A 101 18.34 -22.19 18.66
N ASP A 102 19.12 -21.21 19.09
CA ASP A 102 19.87 -21.24 20.34
C ASP A 102 18.91 -20.92 21.49
N PRO A 103 18.65 -21.86 22.43
CA PRO A 103 17.71 -21.64 23.53
C PRO A 103 18.18 -20.59 24.54
N HIS A 104 19.41 -20.08 24.44
CA HIS A 104 19.94 -19.03 25.31
C HIS A 104 19.81 -17.62 24.73
N LYS A 105 19.15 -17.47 23.58
CA LYS A 105 18.99 -16.20 22.88
C LYS A 105 17.52 -15.92 22.56
N GLN A 106 17.23 -14.66 22.30
CA GLN A 106 15.96 -14.23 21.74
C GLN A 106 15.92 -14.47 20.23
N HIS A 107 14.77 -14.84 19.68
CA HIS A 107 14.59 -15.16 18.26
C HIS A 107 13.77 -14.06 17.58
N ILE A 108 14.41 -13.33 16.68
CA ILE A 108 13.80 -12.21 15.97
C ILE A 108 13.63 -12.57 14.50
N LEU A 109 12.45 -12.34 13.93
CA LEU A 109 12.20 -12.51 12.50
C LEU A 109 11.98 -11.15 11.83
N VAL A 110 12.71 -10.89 10.75
CA VAL A 110 12.43 -9.78 9.83
C VAL A 110 11.88 -10.39 8.55
N THR A 111 10.64 -10.04 8.19
CA THR A 111 10.00 -10.59 7.00
C THR A 111 8.98 -9.65 6.37
N HIS A 112 8.55 -9.97 5.15
CA HIS A 112 7.68 -9.12 4.35
C HIS A 112 6.52 -9.94 3.80
N TYR A 113 5.41 -10.00 4.54
CA TYR A 113 4.23 -10.76 4.16
C TYR A 113 2.97 -10.12 4.72
N TYR A 114 1.83 -10.47 4.11
CA TYR A 114 0.53 -10.26 4.73
C TYR A 114 0.24 -11.35 5.77
N VAL A 115 0.01 -10.93 7.01
CA VAL A 115 -0.20 -11.80 8.17
C VAL A 115 -1.49 -11.40 8.89
N THR A 116 -2.36 -12.37 9.13
CA THR A 116 -3.63 -12.18 9.87
C THR A 116 -3.56 -12.74 11.27
N GLY A 117 -4.18 -12.04 12.22
CA GLY A 117 -4.34 -12.46 13.61
C GLY A 117 -5.42 -11.63 14.31
N ALA A 118 -5.57 -11.85 15.61
CA ALA A 118 -6.64 -11.23 16.40
C ALA A 118 -6.66 -9.69 16.36
N GLY A 119 -5.51 -9.05 16.15
CA GLY A 119 -5.41 -7.58 16.07
C GLY A 119 -5.85 -6.97 14.74
N ASN A 120 -6.02 -7.76 13.68
CA ASN A 120 -6.27 -7.24 12.33
C ASN A 120 -7.24 -8.09 11.49
N GLU A 121 -8.03 -8.97 12.11
CA GLU A 121 -8.98 -9.85 11.43
C GLU A 121 -10.04 -9.08 10.61
N ASP A 122 -10.51 -7.94 11.13
CA ASP A 122 -11.46 -7.04 10.46
C ASP A 122 -10.77 -5.90 9.69
N TYR A 123 -9.44 -5.95 9.57
CA TYR A 123 -8.69 -4.88 8.95
C TYR A 123 -8.84 -4.94 7.43
N GLU A 124 -9.48 -3.92 6.84
CA GLU A 124 -9.53 -3.79 5.39
C GLU A 124 -8.16 -3.44 4.83
N PHE A 125 -7.76 -4.09 3.74
CA PHE A 125 -6.51 -3.80 3.03
C PHE A 125 -6.61 -2.41 2.41
N THR A 126 -6.21 -1.40 3.17
CA THR A 126 -6.53 -0.02 2.85
C THR A 126 -5.44 0.65 2.02
N SER A 127 -4.23 0.10 1.92
CA SER A 127 -3.10 0.75 1.23
C SER A 127 -2.50 -0.01 0.04
N GLU A 128 -2.59 -1.34 0.04
CA GLU A 128 -2.05 -2.21 -1.00
C GLU A 128 -3.17 -2.62 -1.97
N THR A 129 -2.91 -2.53 -3.27
CA THR A 129 -3.88 -2.94 -4.30
C THR A 129 -4.26 -4.41 -4.12
N ASN A 130 -5.57 -4.65 -4.00
CA ASN A 130 -6.24 -5.94 -3.89
C ASN A 130 -5.57 -7.05 -4.73
N SER A 131 -4.73 -7.87 -4.10
CA SER A 131 -4.38 -9.20 -4.59
C SER A 131 -5.40 -10.26 -4.12
N ARG A 132 -6.63 -9.85 -3.78
CA ARG A 132 -7.73 -10.78 -3.45
C ARG A 132 -8.23 -11.57 -4.67
N VAL A 133 -7.84 -11.18 -5.89
CA VAL A 133 -8.09 -11.97 -7.10
C VAL A 133 -7.19 -13.21 -7.07
N GLY A 134 -7.73 -14.32 -6.56
CA GLY A 134 -7.03 -15.61 -6.50
C GLY A 134 -7.05 -16.33 -5.15
N GLY A 135 -7.70 -15.78 -4.11
CA GLY A 135 -7.88 -16.52 -2.85
C GLY A 135 -6.60 -16.73 -2.03
N LEU A 136 -5.60 -15.85 -2.16
CA LEU A 136 -4.44 -15.82 -1.28
C LEU A 136 -4.90 -15.55 0.16
N LYS A 137 -5.15 -16.62 0.92
CA LYS A 137 -5.20 -16.56 2.37
C LYS A 137 -3.84 -16.08 2.85
N GLY A 138 -3.86 -15.03 3.67
CA GLY A 138 -2.66 -14.55 4.35
C GLY A 138 -2.05 -15.63 5.23
N ILE A 139 -0.82 -15.40 5.68
CA ILE A 139 -0.20 -16.25 6.68
C ILE A 139 -0.88 -15.97 8.03
N THR A 140 -1.14 -16.97 8.85
CA THR A 140 -1.68 -16.74 10.20
C THR A 140 -0.57 -16.44 11.18
N ALA A 141 -0.81 -15.51 12.11
CA ALA A 141 0.16 -15.09 13.11
C ALA A 141 0.69 -16.24 13.98
N ASP A 142 -0.13 -17.27 14.21
CA ASP A 142 0.23 -18.47 14.96
C ASP A 142 1.42 -19.23 14.36
N GLN A 143 1.63 -19.14 13.04
CA GLN A 143 2.80 -19.78 12.41
C GLN A 143 4.12 -19.18 12.87
N PHE A 144 4.12 -17.96 13.40
CA PHE A 144 5.32 -17.27 13.90
C PHE A 144 5.42 -17.24 15.42
N SER A 145 4.58 -18.00 16.14
CA SER A 145 4.50 -17.93 17.60
C SER A 145 5.77 -18.34 18.35
N ALA A 146 6.71 -19.01 17.68
CA ALA A 146 7.99 -19.41 18.24
C ALA A 146 9.00 -18.25 18.31
N PHE A 147 8.81 -17.17 17.56
CA PHE A 147 9.68 -15.99 17.61
C PHE A 147 9.25 -15.04 18.73
N ASP A 148 10.22 -14.47 19.44
CA ASP A 148 9.97 -13.47 20.48
C ASP A 148 9.49 -12.14 19.90
N TYR A 149 9.92 -11.83 18.67
CA TYR A 149 9.43 -10.67 17.92
C TYR A 149 9.53 -10.89 16.41
N VAL A 150 8.52 -10.40 15.69
CA VAL A 150 8.44 -10.44 14.23
C VAL A 150 8.22 -9.02 13.69
N ALA A 151 9.26 -8.48 13.05
CA ALA A 151 9.20 -7.24 12.30
C ALA A 151 8.63 -7.51 10.90
N LEU A 152 7.36 -7.15 10.70
CA LEU A 152 6.68 -7.28 9.41
C LEU A 152 6.82 -6.03 8.56
N GLY A 153 7.09 -6.23 7.28
CA GLY A 153 6.76 -5.29 6.19
C GLY A 153 5.60 -5.81 5.35
N HIS A 154 5.08 -4.96 4.45
CA HIS A 154 4.01 -5.18 3.45
C HIS A 154 2.83 -4.21 3.65
N LEU A 155 2.32 -4.10 4.87
CA LEU A 155 1.25 -3.14 5.17
C LEU A 155 1.83 -1.80 5.63
N HIS A 156 1.19 -0.70 5.22
CA HIS A 156 1.69 0.67 5.44
C HIS A 156 1.23 1.32 6.74
N LEU A 157 0.50 0.58 7.58
CA LEU A 157 -0.13 1.11 8.79
C LEU A 157 0.15 0.19 9.98
N ARG A 158 0.61 0.79 11.08
CA ARG A 158 0.94 0.03 12.30
C ARG A 158 -0.27 -0.66 12.92
N GLN A 159 -1.45 -0.07 12.73
CA GLN A 159 -2.73 -0.55 13.24
C GLN A 159 -3.12 -1.90 12.60
N ALA A 160 -2.50 -2.25 11.47
CA ALA A 160 -2.68 -3.54 10.83
C ALA A 160 -1.87 -4.67 11.50
N SER A 161 -1.18 -4.42 12.62
CA SER A 161 -0.39 -5.43 13.33
C SER A 161 -1.28 -6.54 13.91
N PRO A 162 -1.01 -7.82 13.60
CA PRO A 162 -1.85 -8.92 14.08
C PRO A 162 -1.73 -9.17 15.58
N THR A 163 -0.59 -8.88 16.21
CA THR A 163 -0.39 -9.01 17.66
C THR A 163 0.54 -7.91 18.20
N LYS A 164 0.88 -7.95 19.49
CA LYS A 164 1.87 -7.03 20.11
C LYS A 164 3.32 -7.40 19.80
N THR A 165 3.59 -8.62 19.38
CA THR A 165 4.95 -9.13 19.09
C THR A 165 5.16 -9.40 17.61
N ILE A 166 4.10 -9.41 16.81
CA ILE A 166 4.14 -9.57 15.36
C ILE A 166 3.56 -8.28 14.77
N GLN A 167 4.43 -7.39 14.32
CA GLN A 167 4.06 -5.99 14.12
C GLN A 167 4.48 -5.44 12.75
N TYR A 168 3.57 -4.72 12.12
CA TYR A 168 3.90 -3.81 11.02
C TYR A 168 4.29 -2.46 11.62
N ALA A 169 5.45 -1.91 11.25
CA ALA A 169 5.75 -0.51 11.56
C ALA A 169 4.96 0.46 10.64
N GLY A 170 4.56 -0.03 9.46
CA GLY A 170 3.99 0.78 8.40
C GLY A 170 5.06 1.51 7.58
N SER A 171 4.60 2.33 6.63
CA SER A 171 5.48 3.17 5.84
C SER A 171 5.94 4.39 6.65
N PRO A 172 7.15 4.92 6.41
CA PRO A 172 7.61 6.15 7.07
C PRO A 172 6.96 7.43 6.52
N VAL A 173 6.25 7.31 5.38
CA VAL A 173 5.56 8.40 4.67
C VAL A 173 4.18 7.92 4.20
N LYS A 174 3.27 8.85 3.90
CA LYS A 174 1.91 8.52 3.44
C LYS A 174 1.92 8.28 1.93
N PHE A 175 1.54 7.08 1.50
CA PHE A 175 1.53 6.71 0.07
C PHE A 175 0.16 6.88 -0.60
N ASN A 176 -0.93 6.90 0.17
CA ASN A 176 -2.29 7.07 -0.35
C ASN A 176 -3.15 7.90 0.61
N THR A 177 -4.33 8.31 0.12
CA THR A 177 -5.28 9.16 0.83
C THR A 177 -5.89 8.52 2.08
N LYS A 178 -5.95 7.18 2.16
CA LYS A 178 -6.44 6.47 3.36
C LYS A 178 -5.44 6.56 4.51
N GLU A 179 -4.16 6.74 4.21
CA GLU A 179 -3.11 7.00 5.20
C GLU A 179 -3.03 8.47 5.64
N ALA A 180 -3.80 9.38 5.02
CA ALA A 180 -3.69 10.83 5.25
C ALA A 180 -3.89 11.24 6.72
N GLN A 181 -4.72 10.51 7.46
CA GLN A 181 -5.02 10.80 8.88
C GLN A 181 -4.23 9.92 9.85
N THR A 182 -3.21 9.20 9.36
CA THR A 182 -2.46 8.24 10.18
C THR A 182 -1.13 8.82 10.64
N GLU A 183 -0.78 8.53 11.90
CA GLU A 183 0.53 8.84 12.46
C GLU A 183 1.56 7.87 11.90
N LYS A 184 2.64 8.41 11.33
CA LYS A 184 3.79 7.62 10.89
C LYS A 184 4.83 7.54 12.00
N GLY A 185 5.64 6.51 11.99
CA GLY A 185 6.64 6.29 13.02
C GLY A 185 7.37 4.98 12.87
N VAL A 186 8.08 4.62 13.92
CA VAL A 186 8.88 3.41 14.01
C VAL A 186 8.67 2.74 15.36
N PHE A 187 8.87 1.43 15.43
CA PHE A 187 9.04 0.75 16.71
C PHE A 187 10.50 0.79 17.13
N ILE A 188 10.74 1.20 18.37
CA ILE A 188 11.98 0.92 19.10
C ILE A 188 11.77 -0.41 19.80
N VAL A 189 12.64 -1.38 19.51
CA VAL A 189 12.56 -2.75 20.03
C VAL A 189 13.78 -2.98 20.91
N ASP A 190 13.53 -3.05 22.22
CA ASP A 190 14.54 -3.34 23.23
C ASP A 190 14.61 -4.84 23.43
N ILE A 191 15.76 -5.43 23.14
CA ILE A 191 16.01 -6.87 23.24
C ILE A 191 16.94 -7.11 24.42
N THR A 192 16.49 -7.93 25.36
CA THR A 192 17.28 -8.35 26.53
C THR A 192 17.30 -9.88 26.60
N PRO A 193 18.20 -10.50 27.38
CA PRO A 193 18.22 -11.94 27.55
C PRO A 193 16.87 -12.53 28.03
N ASP A 194 16.08 -11.76 28.78
CA ASP A 194 14.85 -12.23 29.43
C ASP A 194 13.56 -11.84 28.67
N ALA A 195 13.60 -10.78 27.86
CA ALA A 195 12.41 -10.25 27.20
C ALA A 195 12.71 -9.33 25.99
N VAL A 196 11.73 -9.23 25.09
CA VAL A 196 11.64 -8.21 24.04
C VAL A 196 10.54 -7.21 24.38
N HIS A 197 10.82 -5.92 24.30
CA HIS A 197 9.88 -4.83 24.58
C HIS A 197 9.80 -3.88 23.39
N THR A 198 8.59 -3.43 23.07
CA THR A 198 8.35 -2.55 21.91
C THR A 198 7.74 -1.23 22.35
N THR A 199 8.32 -0.13 21.87
CA THR A 199 7.85 1.23 22.12
C THR A 199 7.65 1.94 20.79
N TRP A 200 6.49 2.56 20.59
CA TRP A 200 6.24 3.35 19.39
C TRP A 200 6.89 4.74 19.51
N HIS A 201 7.61 5.16 18.46
CA HIS A 201 8.15 6.49 18.32
C HIS A 201 7.59 7.17 17.06
N PRO A 202 6.78 8.25 17.19
CA PRO A 202 6.26 8.95 16.03
C PRO A 202 7.38 9.63 15.24
N ILE A 203 7.20 9.74 13.92
CA ILE A 203 8.06 10.53 13.05
C ILE A 203 7.20 11.48 12.23
N THR A 204 7.77 12.63 11.86
CA THR A 204 7.10 13.62 11.03
C THR A 204 7.69 13.59 9.63
N PRO A 205 6.92 13.19 8.59
CA PRO A 205 7.36 13.31 7.20
C PRO A 205 7.70 14.75 6.85
N THR A 206 8.68 14.97 5.98
CA THR A 206 9.06 16.33 5.54
C THR A 206 7.94 17.04 4.77
N LYS A 207 7.16 16.29 3.98
CA LYS A 207 5.95 16.76 3.33
C LYS A 207 4.80 15.85 3.74
N ASP A 208 3.71 16.44 4.19
CA ASP A 208 2.52 15.67 4.53
C ASP A 208 1.60 15.46 3.31
N LEU A 209 0.70 14.49 3.39
CA LEU A 209 -0.38 14.29 2.42
C LEU A 209 -1.70 14.77 3.02
N ILE A 210 -2.20 15.89 2.51
CA ILE A 210 -3.45 16.51 2.94
C ILE A 210 -4.55 16.13 1.95
N VAL A 211 -5.64 15.57 2.48
CA VAL A 211 -6.85 15.24 1.70
C VAL A 211 -7.90 16.31 1.97
N LEU A 212 -8.33 16.98 0.92
CA LEU A 212 -9.36 18.01 0.95
C LEU A 212 -10.61 17.48 0.27
N SER A 213 -11.79 17.75 0.84
CA SER A 213 -13.08 17.46 0.22
C SER A 213 -14.06 18.59 0.53
N ALA A 214 -14.46 19.33 -0.50
CA ALA A 214 -15.39 20.45 -0.40
C ALA A 214 -15.91 20.86 -1.80
N PRO A 215 -16.96 21.69 -1.91
CA PRO A 215 -17.36 22.27 -3.19
C PRO A 215 -16.26 23.15 -3.79
N PHE A 216 -16.22 23.26 -5.12
CA PHE A 216 -15.15 23.99 -5.82
C PHE A 216 -14.96 25.43 -5.31
N GLU A 217 -16.06 26.17 -5.11
CA GLU A 217 -16.04 27.54 -4.59
C GLU A 217 -15.40 27.65 -3.19
N THR A 218 -15.56 26.62 -2.37
CA THR A 218 -14.90 26.57 -1.05
C THR A 218 -13.42 26.26 -1.20
N LEU A 219 -13.05 25.33 -2.09
CA LEU A 219 -11.66 24.96 -2.30
C LEU A 219 -10.80 26.12 -2.84
N ILE A 220 -11.40 27.07 -3.55
CA ILE A 220 -10.71 28.26 -4.09
C ILE A 220 -10.83 29.50 -3.20
N SER A 221 -11.56 29.44 -2.08
CA SER A 221 -11.74 30.61 -1.21
C SER A 221 -10.49 30.85 -0.35
N PRO A 222 -10.01 32.11 -0.21
CA PRO A 222 -8.88 32.44 0.65
C PRO A 222 -9.07 31.98 2.09
N GLU A 223 -10.28 32.09 2.63
CA GLU A 223 -10.62 31.69 3.99
C GLU A 223 -10.40 30.19 4.23
N PHE A 224 -10.59 29.37 3.20
CA PHE A 224 -10.37 27.93 3.28
C PHE A 224 -8.90 27.57 3.05
N TYR A 225 -8.31 27.95 1.92
CA TYR A 225 -7.00 27.45 1.55
C TYR A 225 -5.86 28.02 2.41
N GLN A 226 -6.05 29.18 3.07
CA GLN A 226 -5.02 29.78 3.94
C GLN A 226 -4.82 29.00 5.25
N GLN A 227 -5.72 28.08 5.58
CA GLN A 227 -5.61 27.20 6.74
C GLN A 227 -4.50 26.13 6.56
N TYR A 228 -4.05 25.91 5.33
CA TYR A 228 -3.09 24.87 4.99
C TYR A 228 -1.74 25.48 4.60
N ALA A 229 -0.65 24.82 5.01
CA ALA A 229 0.69 25.16 4.53
C ALA A 229 0.83 24.71 3.06
N ARG A 230 0.85 25.69 2.16
CA ARG A 230 0.97 25.55 0.69
C ARG A 230 2.41 25.87 0.26
N ASN A 231 2.66 26.16 -1.02
CA ASN A 231 4.00 26.45 -1.57
C ASN A 231 4.99 25.29 -1.46
N HIS A 232 4.60 24.11 -1.94
CA HIS A 232 5.39 22.87 -1.91
C HIS A 232 5.69 22.33 -0.50
N ALA A 233 5.07 22.86 0.55
CA ALA A 233 5.21 22.33 1.91
C ALA A 233 4.54 20.96 2.09
N ASN A 234 3.43 20.71 1.39
CA ASN A 234 2.65 19.48 1.49
C ASN A 234 2.14 19.03 0.12
N PHE A 235 1.82 17.75 0.01
CA PHE A 235 1.06 17.17 -1.09
C PHE A 235 -0.44 17.32 -0.82
N PHE A 236 -1.20 17.62 -1.88
CA PHE A 236 -2.66 17.75 -1.80
C PHE A 236 -3.34 16.72 -2.71
N SER A 237 -4.26 15.95 -2.14
CA SER A 237 -5.29 15.20 -2.88
C SER A 237 -6.62 15.92 -2.67
N ILE A 238 -7.24 16.36 -3.75
CA ILE A 238 -8.41 17.25 -3.68
C ILE A 238 -9.61 16.58 -4.31
N ARG A 239 -10.70 16.47 -3.54
CA ARG A 239 -12.00 15.97 -4.00
C ARG A 239 -12.98 17.14 -4.10
N ILE A 240 -13.42 17.44 -5.31
CA ILE A 240 -14.44 18.44 -5.56
C ILE A 240 -15.80 17.79 -5.35
N GLN A 241 -16.59 18.28 -4.41
CA GLN A 241 -17.97 17.82 -4.20
C GLN A 241 -18.87 18.38 -5.30
N GLY A 242 -19.59 17.49 -6.00
CA GLY A 242 -20.46 17.87 -7.12
C GLY A 242 -19.68 18.24 -8.38
N VAL A 243 -20.25 19.15 -9.18
CA VAL A 243 -19.67 19.60 -10.46
C VAL A 243 -18.91 20.91 -10.26
N ALA A 244 -17.75 21.05 -10.90
CA ALA A 244 -17.10 22.36 -11.03
C ALA A 244 -17.59 23.03 -12.32
N HIS A 245 -18.26 24.19 -12.22
CA HIS A 245 -18.69 24.97 -13.39
C HIS A 245 -17.52 25.78 -14.00
N THR A 246 -16.36 25.14 -14.18
CA THR A 246 -15.18 25.73 -14.82
C THR A 246 -14.43 24.69 -15.63
N THR A 247 -13.85 25.12 -16.75
CA THR A 247 -13.04 24.26 -17.63
C THR A 247 -11.63 24.01 -17.10
N ASN A 248 -11.15 24.79 -16.12
CA ASN A 248 -9.76 24.78 -15.66
C ASN A 248 -9.58 24.47 -14.16
N ALA A 249 -10.53 23.76 -13.54
CA ALA A 249 -10.53 23.48 -12.09
C ALA A 249 -9.17 22.98 -11.55
N ARG A 250 -8.55 22.01 -12.24
CA ARG A 250 -7.24 21.48 -11.84
C ARG A 250 -6.13 22.53 -11.87
N ALA A 251 -6.07 23.36 -12.92
CA ALA A 251 -5.03 24.39 -13.04
C ALA A 251 -5.17 25.42 -11.93
N THR A 252 -6.39 25.88 -11.65
CA THR A 252 -6.67 26.80 -10.53
C THR A 252 -6.24 26.21 -9.19
N LEU A 253 -6.55 24.93 -8.93
CA LEU A 253 -6.15 24.27 -7.69
C LEU A 253 -4.63 24.09 -7.60
N VAL A 254 -3.94 23.79 -8.71
CA VAL A 254 -2.47 23.72 -8.73
C VAL A 254 -1.85 25.09 -8.42
N ASP A 255 -2.37 26.18 -9.00
CA ASP A 255 -1.87 27.53 -8.72
C ASP A 255 -2.06 27.94 -7.26
N ILE A 256 -3.15 27.49 -6.63
CA ILE A 256 -3.44 27.78 -5.23
C ILE A 256 -2.60 26.89 -4.29
N TYR A 257 -2.59 25.57 -4.49
CA TYR A 257 -2.04 24.62 -3.51
C TYR A 257 -0.59 24.18 -3.80
N GLY A 258 -0.14 24.28 -5.04
CA GLY A 258 1.18 23.84 -5.51
C GLY A 258 1.21 22.35 -5.85
N ASP A 259 1.74 21.53 -4.95
CA ASP A 259 1.97 20.09 -5.18
C ASP A 259 0.65 19.28 -5.09
N VAL A 260 -0.24 19.46 -6.06
CA VAL A 260 -1.48 18.68 -6.20
C VAL A 260 -1.19 17.35 -6.90
N VAL A 261 -1.35 16.25 -6.18
CA VAL A 261 -1.09 14.88 -6.67
C VAL A 261 -2.25 14.39 -7.51
N GLU A 262 -3.48 14.62 -7.06
CA GLU A 262 -4.71 14.23 -7.76
C GLU A 262 -5.84 15.22 -7.51
N VAL A 263 -6.74 15.31 -8.49
CA VAL A 263 -8.03 16.00 -8.38
C VAL A 263 -9.11 15.02 -8.82
N GLN A 264 -10.07 14.75 -7.94
CA GLN A 264 -11.19 13.84 -8.16
C GLN A 264 -12.50 14.61 -8.01
N TYR A 265 -13.55 14.15 -8.69
CA TYR A 265 -14.92 14.62 -8.46
C TYR A 265 -15.65 13.59 -7.62
N ASP A 266 -16.20 14.05 -6.50
CA ASP A 266 -17.15 13.29 -5.70
C ASP A 266 -18.54 13.64 -6.22
N LEU A 267 -18.89 13.01 -7.34
CA LEU A 267 -20.25 13.06 -7.87
C LEU A 267 -21.15 12.27 -6.93
N PRO A 268 -22.40 12.70 -6.69
CA PRO A 268 -23.35 11.90 -5.94
C PRO A 268 -23.29 10.49 -6.51
N ALA A 269 -23.01 9.50 -5.64
CA ALA A 269 -23.08 8.12 -6.08
C ALA A 269 -24.43 7.96 -6.77
N LEU A 270 -24.42 7.50 -8.02
CA LEU A 270 -25.56 6.78 -8.55
C LEU A 270 -25.79 5.70 -7.51
N THR A 271 -26.71 5.94 -6.58
CA THR A 271 -27.36 4.86 -5.87
C THR A 271 -27.87 4.03 -7.01
N MET A 272 -27.21 2.89 -7.28
CA MET A 272 -27.86 1.80 -7.97
C MET A 272 -28.97 1.37 -7.02
N VAL A 273 -30.04 2.17 -7.00
CA VAL A 273 -31.34 1.65 -6.71
C VAL A 273 -31.49 0.52 -7.72
N ASP A 274 -31.88 -0.67 -7.29
CA ASP A 274 -32.39 -1.76 -8.13
C ASP A 274 -33.65 -1.31 -8.92
N GLN A 275 -33.66 -0.09 -9.47
CA GLN A 275 -34.54 0.31 -10.52
C GLN A 275 -33.98 -0.34 -11.77
N VAL A 276 -34.71 -1.36 -12.20
CA VAL A 276 -34.76 -1.86 -13.57
C VAL A 276 -34.40 -0.72 -14.51
N ILE A 277 -33.17 -0.73 -15.03
CA ILE A 277 -32.80 0.12 -16.16
C ILE A 277 -33.79 -0.29 -17.25
N PRO A 278 -34.73 0.58 -17.68
CA PRO A 278 -35.51 0.27 -18.86
C PRO A 278 -34.50 0.07 -19.96
N GLU A 279 -34.51 -1.10 -20.59
CA GLU A 279 -33.71 -1.35 -21.78
C GLU A 279 -34.10 -0.26 -22.79
N VAL A 280 -33.27 0.78 -22.90
CA VAL A 280 -33.47 1.84 -23.89
C VAL A 280 -33.20 1.14 -25.21
N VAL A 281 -34.27 0.77 -25.90
CA VAL A 281 -34.20 0.26 -27.26
C VAL A 281 -33.57 1.38 -28.08
N ALA A 282 -32.31 1.19 -28.47
CA ALA A 282 -31.44 2.20 -29.08
C ALA A 282 -31.92 2.72 -30.45
N ASP A 283 -33.10 2.29 -30.92
CA ASP A 283 -33.59 2.59 -32.26
C ASP A 283 -34.37 3.92 -32.38
N ASP A 284 -34.76 4.57 -31.27
CA ASP A 284 -35.63 5.77 -31.29
C ASP A 284 -35.11 7.00 -30.51
N VAL A 285 -33.90 6.96 -29.94
CA VAL A 285 -33.34 8.07 -29.13
C VAL A 285 -32.11 8.64 -29.82
N SER A 286 -32.06 9.97 -29.99
CA SER A 286 -30.91 10.62 -30.60
C SER A 286 -29.68 10.55 -29.68
N ASP A 287 -28.47 10.55 -30.25
CA ASP A 287 -27.22 10.59 -29.47
C ASP A 287 -27.18 11.78 -28.49
N ASP A 288 -27.77 12.91 -28.88
CA ASP A 288 -27.89 14.11 -28.06
C ASP A 288 -28.75 13.84 -26.81
N ASP A 289 -29.89 13.17 -26.98
CA ASP A 289 -30.80 12.80 -25.88
C ASP A 289 -30.19 11.73 -24.97
N LEU A 290 -29.43 10.77 -25.51
CA LEU A 290 -28.72 9.76 -24.73
C LEU A 290 -27.65 10.40 -23.84
N ILE A 291 -26.85 11.33 -24.39
CA ILE A 291 -25.83 12.05 -23.63
C ILE A 291 -26.47 12.95 -22.57
N ALA A 292 -27.58 13.63 -22.90
CA ALA A 292 -28.33 14.46 -21.96
C ALA A 292 -28.90 13.64 -20.79
N THR A 293 -29.50 12.48 -21.10
CA THR A 293 -30.05 11.55 -20.11
C THR A 293 -28.96 11.03 -19.19
N PHE A 294 -27.85 10.55 -19.77
CA PHE A 294 -26.70 10.08 -18.99
C PHE A 294 -26.10 11.19 -18.10
N TYR A 295 -25.95 12.41 -18.62
CA TYR A 295 -25.46 13.55 -17.86
C TYR A 295 -26.38 13.87 -16.67
N GLN A 296 -27.69 13.90 -16.91
CA GLN A 296 -28.69 14.14 -15.86
C GLN A 296 -28.70 13.03 -14.81
N GLU A 297 -28.55 11.77 -15.21
CA GLU A 297 -28.48 10.66 -14.26
C GLU A 297 -27.23 10.73 -13.38
N VAL A 298 -26.06 10.99 -13.98
CA VAL A 298 -24.77 11.00 -13.28
C VAL A 298 -24.58 12.25 -12.41
N THR A 299 -25.05 13.41 -12.88
CA THR A 299 -24.80 14.69 -12.20
C THR A 299 -26.00 15.21 -11.40
N GLN A 300 -27.20 14.65 -11.63
CA GLN A 300 -28.48 15.16 -11.13
C GLN A 300 -28.82 16.58 -11.63
N GLU A 301 -28.12 17.08 -12.64
CA GLU A 301 -28.33 18.38 -13.27
C GLU A 301 -28.64 18.23 -14.77
N SER A 302 -29.49 19.10 -15.31
CA SER A 302 -29.71 19.17 -16.76
C SER A 302 -28.56 19.91 -17.45
N LEU A 303 -28.24 19.50 -18.68
CA LEU A 303 -27.30 20.24 -19.51
C LEU A 303 -27.77 21.70 -19.67
N THR A 304 -26.81 22.62 -19.60
CA THR A 304 -27.07 24.01 -19.98
C THR A 304 -27.12 24.14 -21.51
N ALA A 305 -27.82 25.16 -22.01
CA ALA A 305 -27.87 25.45 -23.45
C ALA A 305 -26.48 25.61 -24.11
N ALA A 306 -25.47 26.01 -23.34
CA ALA A 306 -24.09 26.08 -23.81
C ALA A 306 -23.46 24.68 -23.97
N GLN A 307 -23.70 23.77 -23.02
CA GLN A 307 -23.21 22.39 -23.09
C GLN A 307 -23.91 21.58 -24.17
N GLU A 308 -25.23 21.72 -24.31
CA GLU A 308 -26.02 21.11 -25.40
C GLU A 308 -25.44 21.50 -26.77
N ARG A 309 -25.10 22.78 -26.95
CA ARG A 309 -24.49 23.27 -28.18
C ARG A 309 -23.11 22.67 -28.45
N VAL A 310 -22.27 22.52 -27.42
CA VAL A 310 -20.94 21.89 -27.56
C VAL A 310 -21.08 20.42 -27.95
N ILE A 311 -22.02 19.70 -27.36
CA ILE A 311 -22.29 18.29 -27.68
C ILE A 311 -22.75 18.17 -29.14
N ALA A 312 -23.75 18.96 -29.54
CA ALA A 312 -24.28 18.96 -30.90
C ALA A 312 -23.19 19.31 -31.94
N ASP A 313 -22.40 20.36 -31.70
CA ASP A 313 -21.32 20.79 -32.59
C ASP A 313 -20.23 19.69 -32.71
N THR A 314 -19.90 19.02 -31.60
CA THR A 314 -18.89 17.94 -31.57
C THR A 314 -19.39 16.70 -32.31
N LEU A 315 -20.64 16.28 -32.10
CA LEU A 315 -21.23 15.14 -32.80
C LEU A 315 -21.35 15.40 -34.32
N VAL A 316 -21.67 16.62 -34.72
CA VAL A 316 -21.67 17.02 -36.14
C VAL A 316 -20.25 16.93 -36.73
N GLN A 317 -19.23 17.40 -36.02
CA GLN A 317 -17.84 17.30 -36.48
C GLN A 317 -17.36 15.85 -36.60
N LEU A 318 -17.71 14.98 -35.64
CA LEU A 318 -17.36 13.56 -35.68
C LEU A 318 -18.00 12.85 -36.88
N ARG A 319 -19.31 13.09 -37.12
CA ARG A 319 -20.01 12.55 -38.30
C ARG A 319 -19.38 13.00 -39.61
N GLN A 320 -18.96 14.26 -39.71
CA GLN A 320 -18.26 14.79 -40.90
C GLN A 320 -16.86 14.19 -41.11
N GLN A 321 -16.19 13.73 -40.05
CA GLN A 321 -14.89 13.05 -40.16
C GLN A 321 -15.02 11.57 -40.54
N GLU A 322 -16.13 10.91 -40.22
CA GLU A 322 -16.40 9.53 -40.61
C GLU A 322 -16.93 9.39 -42.05
N GLU A 323 -17.57 10.45 -42.58
CA GLU A 323 -18.08 10.50 -43.96
C GLU A 323 -17.05 10.99 -45.01
N GLY A 324 -15.83 11.37 -44.59
CA GLY A 324 -14.75 11.86 -45.46
C GLY A 324 -13.59 10.88 -45.61
#